data_AF-A0A2E9A4Z2-F1
#
_entry.id   AF-A0A2E9A4Z2-F1
#
_cell.length_a   1.000
_cell.length_b   1.000
_cell.length_c   1.000
_cell.angle_alpha   90.00
_cell.angle_beta   90.00
_cell.angle_gamma   90.00
#
_symmetry.space_group_name_H-M   'P 1'
#
loop_
_entity.id
_entity.type
_entity.pdbx_description
1 polymer ?
#
loop_
_entity_poly.entity_id
_entity_poly.type
_entity_poly.pdbx_seq_one_letter_code
_entity_poly.pdbx_strand_id
1 'polypeptide(L)'
;MSDALDSNLANCLNETHRVGVDHSIKSIETQLQSWAAIYMNFSDIESHHWIQEIQGVNKSDISNLLEKSKYFVIEALQETFDFINAEISHGVLIPRVKNYLDSRIIDTRVKFLDFVDFVETFRFCKEEINCLNNILTDPTIDVNWISNWLLENSTIMYKKQLQNFLETEFPRRV
;
A
#
# COMPACT_ATOMS: atom_id res chain seq x y z
N MET A 1 4.68 -0.61 -7.85
CA MET A 1 4.42 -0.20 -6.45
C MET A 1 3.25 -0.94 -5.83
N SER A 2 2.16 -1.12 -6.58
CA SER A 2 0.98 -1.90 -6.18
C SER A 2 1.33 -3.31 -5.70
N ASP A 3 2.17 -4.04 -6.44
CA ASP A 3 2.63 -5.39 -6.06
C ASP A 3 3.30 -5.44 -4.68
N ALA A 4 4.11 -4.44 -4.35
CA ALA A 4 4.79 -4.37 -3.05
C ALA A 4 3.80 -4.11 -1.91
N LEU A 5 2.81 -3.25 -2.15
CA LEU A 5 1.70 -3.01 -1.21
C LEU A 5 0.85 -4.26 -1.00
N ASP A 6 0.50 -5.00 -2.05
CA ASP A 6 -0.27 -6.26 -1.93
C ASP A 6 0.53 -7.34 -1.18
N SER A 7 1.80 -7.52 -1.58
CA SER A 7 2.74 -8.45 -0.96
C SER A 7 2.93 -8.16 0.53
N ASN A 8 3.05 -6.89 0.91
CA ASN A 8 3.17 -6.50 2.31
C ASN A 8 1.92 -6.84 3.13
N LEU A 9 0.71 -6.62 2.62
CA LEU A 9 -0.53 -7.04 3.31
C LEU A 9 -0.65 -8.55 3.43
N ALA A 10 -0.26 -9.30 2.39
CA ALA A 10 -0.21 -10.77 2.45
C ALA A 10 0.81 -11.26 3.51
N ASN A 11 1.96 -10.60 3.61
CA ASN A 11 2.94 -10.90 4.65
C ASN A 11 2.42 -10.54 6.04
N CYS A 12 1.77 -9.39 6.19
CA CYS A 12 1.15 -8.95 7.44
C CYS A 12 0.13 -9.98 7.95
N LEU A 13 -0.70 -10.52 7.04
CA LEU A 13 -1.62 -11.62 7.35
C LEU A 13 -0.89 -12.89 7.83
N ASN A 14 0.21 -13.27 7.18
CA ASN A 14 1.01 -14.41 7.64
C ASN A 14 1.65 -14.16 9.01
N GLU A 15 2.04 -12.93 9.30
CA GLU A 15 2.65 -12.56 10.58
C GLU A 15 1.68 -12.54 11.75
N THR A 16 0.37 -12.38 11.54
CA THR A 16 -0.60 -12.52 12.63
C THR A 16 -0.53 -13.92 13.27
N HIS A 17 -0.10 -14.94 12.51
CA HIS A 17 0.12 -16.31 13.03
C HIS A 17 1.33 -16.45 13.95
N ARG A 18 2.22 -15.46 13.93
CA ARG A 18 3.44 -15.41 14.72
C ARG A 18 3.29 -14.56 15.99
N VAL A 19 2.17 -13.84 16.13
CA VAL A 19 1.86 -13.02 17.30
C VAL A 19 1.71 -13.92 18.53
N GLY A 20 2.49 -13.62 19.58
CA GLY A 20 2.56 -14.42 20.79
C GLY A 20 3.54 -15.59 20.74
N VAL A 21 4.23 -15.78 19.60
CA VAL A 21 5.36 -16.72 19.45
C VAL A 21 6.67 -15.92 19.40
N ASP A 22 6.87 -15.17 18.32
CA ASP A 22 8.06 -14.35 18.08
C ASP A 22 7.73 -12.95 17.53
N HIS A 23 6.45 -12.65 17.31
CA HIS A 23 5.95 -11.33 16.93
C HIS A 23 5.03 -10.76 18.02
N SER A 24 4.92 -9.44 18.05
CA SER A 24 3.98 -8.73 18.93
C SER A 24 2.86 -8.12 18.08
N ILE A 25 1.71 -7.78 18.67
CA ILE A 25 0.73 -7.00 17.91
C ILE A 25 1.30 -5.66 17.44
N LYS A 26 2.26 -5.09 18.21
CA LYS A 26 2.90 -3.83 17.86
C LYS A 26 3.71 -3.91 16.58
N SER A 27 4.28 -5.08 16.24
CA SER A 27 4.94 -5.25 14.95
C SER A 27 3.93 -5.23 13.81
N ILE A 28 2.76 -5.86 13.98
CA ILE A 28 1.66 -5.79 12.99
C ILE A 28 1.17 -4.36 12.81
N GLU A 29 0.93 -3.63 13.91
CA GLU A 29 0.50 -2.23 13.88
C GLU A 29 1.53 -1.34 13.15
N THR A 30 2.82 -1.52 13.45
CA THR A 30 3.92 -0.79 12.79
C THR A 30 3.96 -1.08 11.29
N GLN A 31 3.76 -2.33 10.89
CA GLN A 31 3.70 -2.68 9.47
C GLN A 31 2.52 -2.03 8.76
N LEU A 32 1.33 -2.05 9.36
CA LEU A 32 0.14 -1.40 8.80
C LEU A 32 0.30 0.13 8.73
N GLN A 33 0.99 0.75 9.69
CA GLN A 33 1.31 2.20 9.65
C GLN A 33 2.27 2.53 8.50
N SER A 34 3.30 1.71 8.32
CA SER A 34 4.24 1.82 7.20
C SER A 34 3.52 1.66 5.86
N TRP A 35 2.66 0.62 5.76
CA TRP A 35 1.81 0.39 4.60
C TRP A 35 0.91 1.58 4.29
N ALA A 36 0.25 2.15 5.31
CA ALA A 36 -0.60 3.33 5.18
C ALA A 36 0.14 4.52 4.55
N ALA A 37 1.35 4.80 5.05
CA ALA A 37 2.17 5.88 4.56
C ALA A 37 2.57 5.68 3.09
N ILE A 38 2.97 4.47 2.70
CA ILE A 38 3.30 4.16 1.30
C ILE A 38 2.05 4.22 0.43
N TYR A 39 0.91 3.71 0.90
CA TYR A 39 -0.36 3.76 0.19
C TYR A 39 -0.81 5.19 -0.07
N MET A 40 -0.72 6.10 0.91
CA MET A 40 -1.08 7.50 0.71
C MET A 40 -0.27 8.12 -0.42
N ASN A 41 1.06 7.97 -0.38
CA ASN A 41 1.95 8.44 -1.45
C ASN A 41 1.53 7.84 -2.80
N PHE A 42 1.41 6.51 -2.88
CA PHE A 42 0.98 5.79 -4.08
C PHE A 42 -0.32 6.36 -4.65
N SER A 43 -1.35 6.47 -3.81
CA SER A 43 -2.69 6.89 -4.22
C SER A 43 -2.73 8.33 -4.70
N ASP A 44 -1.93 9.22 -4.09
CA ASP A 44 -1.83 10.61 -4.52
C ASP A 44 -1.22 10.70 -5.90
N ILE A 45 -0.15 9.95 -6.18
CA ILE A 45 0.47 9.91 -7.51
C ILE A 45 -0.56 9.44 -8.52
N GLU A 46 -1.20 8.30 -8.31
CA GLU A 46 -2.17 7.75 -9.26
C GLU A 46 -3.33 8.72 -9.57
N SER A 47 -3.60 9.67 -8.69
CA SER A 47 -4.63 10.70 -8.90
C SER A 47 -4.18 11.88 -9.74
N HIS A 48 -2.88 12.12 -9.81
CA HIS A 48 -2.27 13.10 -10.70
C HIS A 48 -1.99 12.52 -12.10
N HIS A 49 -1.98 11.18 -12.23
CA HIS A 49 -1.86 10.51 -13.52
C HIS A 49 -3.10 10.80 -14.38
N TRP A 50 -2.87 11.22 -15.63
CA TRP A 50 -3.97 11.65 -16.49
C TRP A 50 -4.94 10.48 -16.70
N ILE A 51 -6.17 10.67 -16.24
CA ILE A 51 -7.28 9.76 -16.45
C ILE A 51 -7.62 9.77 -17.95
N GLN A 52 -7.59 8.59 -18.58
CA GLN A 52 -8.12 8.42 -19.92
C GLN A 52 -9.65 8.51 -19.88
N GLU A 53 -10.22 9.43 -20.66
CA GLU A 53 -11.67 9.48 -20.84
C GLU A 53 -12.13 8.26 -21.67
N ILE A 54 -13.13 7.55 -21.14
CA ILE A 54 -13.84 6.50 -21.86
C ILE A 54 -15.12 7.12 -22.41
N GLN A 55 -15.55 6.71 -23.61
CA GLN A 55 -16.77 7.21 -24.22
C GLN A 55 -17.96 7.14 -23.24
N GLY A 56 -18.56 8.30 -22.97
CA GLY A 56 -19.73 8.42 -22.09
C GLY A 56 -19.42 8.60 -20.60
N VAL A 57 -18.15 8.72 -20.20
CA VAL A 57 -17.76 8.99 -18.80
C VAL A 57 -16.89 10.24 -18.74
N ASN A 58 -17.34 11.26 -17.99
CA ASN A 58 -16.57 12.49 -17.83
C ASN A 58 -15.40 12.30 -16.87
N LYS A 59 -14.30 13.02 -17.12
CA LYS A 59 -13.14 13.04 -16.22
C LYS A 59 -13.49 13.36 -14.76
N SER A 60 -14.44 14.27 -14.51
CA SER A 60 -14.90 14.61 -13.16
C SER A 60 -15.53 13.42 -12.43
N ASP A 61 -16.28 12.58 -13.14
CA ASP A 61 -16.95 11.42 -12.57
C ASP A 61 -15.92 10.36 -12.18
N ILE A 62 -14.90 10.16 -13.03
CA ILE A 62 -13.78 9.25 -12.75
C ILE A 62 -12.96 9.75 -11.56
N SER A 63 -12.65 11.05 -11.49
CA SER A 63 -11.95 11.64 -10.34
C SER A 63 -12.74 11.46 -9.04
N ASN A 64 -14.06 11.68 -9.06
CA ASN A 64 -14.90 11.46 -7.87
C ASN A 64 -14.93 9.99 -7.44
N LEU A 65 -14.99 9.06 -8.40
CA LEU A 65 -14.94 7.63 -8.12
C LEU A 65 -13.57 7.19 -7.60
N LEU A 66 -12.48 7.77 -8.11
CA LEU A 66 -11.13 7.53 -7.63
C LEU A 66 -10.99 7.95 -6.15
N GLU A 67 -11.40 9.17 -5.82
CA GLU A 67 -11.36 9.67 -4.44
C GLU A 67 -12.23 8.82 -3.50
N LYS A 68 -13.40 8.37 -3.98
CA LYS A 68 -14.25 7.46 -3.21
C LYS A 68 -13.61 6.09 -3.02
N SER A 69 -12.94 5.55 -4.05
CA SER A 69 -12.21 4.29 -3.97
C SER A 69 -11.07 4.40 -2.95
N LYS A 70 -10.29 5.48 -2.98
CA LYS A 70 -9.27 5.75 -1.97
C LYS A 70 -9.83 5.76 -0.56
N TYR A 71 -10.95 6.46 -0.38
CA TYR A 71 -11.59 6.60 0.92
C TYR A 71 -11.96 5.23 1.50
N PHE A 72 -12.46 4.29 0.70
CA PHE A 72 -12.78 2.94 1.17
C PHE A 72 -11.57 2.19 1.72
N VAL A 73 -10.40 2.32 1.09
CA VAL A 73 -9.16 1.71 1.59
C VAL A 73 -8.78 2.29 2.96
N ILE A 74 -8.84 3.62 3.09
CA ILE A 74 -8.54 4.31 4.35
C ILE A 74 -9.54 3.97 5.45
N GLU A 75 -10.83 3.86 5.11
CA GLU A 75 -11.89 3.47 6.03
C GLU A 75 -11.64 2.05 6.59
N ALA A 76 -11.32 1.06 5.74
CA ALA A 76 -10.99 -0.29 6.19
C ALA A 76 -9.74 -0.34 7.08
N LEU A 77 -8.74 0.45 6.73
CA LEU A 77 -7.52 0.55 7.50
C LEU A 77 -7.78 1.18 8.88
N GLN A 78 -8.59 2.24 8.94
CA GLN A 78 -9.01 2.87 10.19
C GLN A 78 -9.78 1.89 11.07
N GLU A 79 -10.73 1.15 10.51
CA GLU A 79 -11.47 0.10 11.24
C GLU A 79 -10.53 -0.99 11.79
N THR A 80 -9.46 -1.31 11.05
CA THR A 80 -8.42 -2.25 11.50
C THR A 80 -7.64 -1.69 12.69
N PHE A 81 -7.21 -0.42 12.63
CA PHE A 81 -6.51 0.23 13.74
C PHE A 81 -7.39 0.39 14.97
N ASP A 82 -8.65 0.78 14.78
CA ASP A 82 -9.62 0.90 15.88
C ASP A 82 -9.81 -0.44 16.58
N PHE A 83 -9.88 -1.54 15.82
CA PHE A 83 -9.92 -2.89 16.38
C PHE A 83 -8.64 -3.25 17.16
N ILE A 84 -7.46 -2.98 16.61
CA ILE A 84 -6.19 -3.22 17.28
C ILE A 84 -6.13 -2.46 18.62
N ASN A 85 -6.54 -1.20 18.61
CA ASN A 85 -6.52 -0.32 19.77
C ASN A 85 -7.57 -0.71 20.82
N ALA A 86 -8.76 -1.17 20.41
CA ALA A 86 -9.83 -1.54 21.34
C ALA A 86 -9.63 -2.92 21.98
N GLU A 87 -9.26 -3.92 21.17
CA GLU A 87 -9.36 -5.33 21.57
C GLU A 87 -8.00 -5.96 21.89
N ILE A 88 -6.89 -5.33 21.50
CA ILE A 88 -5.55 -5.93 21.56
C ILE A 88 -4.57 -5.12 22.41
N SER A 89 -4.91 -3.86 22.74
CA SER A 89 -4.08 -2.98 23.57
C SER A 89 -3.80 -3.50 24.98
N HIS A 90 -4.58 -4.46 25.48
CA HIS A 90 -4.52 -4.93 26.88
C HIS A 90 -4.32 -6.46 27.05
N GLY A 91 -4.08 -7.25 25.99
CA GLY A 91 -4.14 -8.70 26.15
C GLY A 91 -3.48 -9.57 25.07
N VAL A 92 -3.61 -10.87 25.29
CA VAL A 92 -3.12 -11.93 24.38
C VAL A 92 -4.11 -12.11 23.23
N LEU A 93 -3.58 -12.24 22.01
CA LEU A 93 -4.36 -12.46 20.80
C LEU A 93 -5.02 -13.86 20.80
N ILE A 94 -6.20 -13.98 21.40
CA ILE A 94 -6.96 -15.23 21.37
C ILE A 94 -7.44 -15.55 19.94
N PRO A 95 -7.69 -16.82 19.57
CA PRO A 95 -8.01 -17.21 18.20
C PRO A 95 -9.17 -16.42 17.58
N ARG A 96 -10.20 -16.08 18.35
CA ARG A 96 -11.34 -15.28 17.86
C ARG A 96 -10.92 -13.85 17.47
N VAL A 97 -10.15 -13.18 18.34
CA VAL A 97 -9.64 -11.81 18.10
C VAL A 97 -8.69 -11.82 16.90
N LYS A 98 -7.85 -12.85 16.80
CA LYS A 98 -6.96 -13.06 15.66
C LYS A 98 -7.72 -13.23 14.35
N ASN A 99 -8.69 -14.15 14.28
CA ASN A 99 -9.46 -14.38 13.06
C ASN A 99 -10.19 -13.12 12.58
N TYR A 100 -10.61 -12.27 13.52
CA TYR A 100 -11.21 -10.99 13.17
C TYR A 100 -10.17 -9.99 12.66
N LEU A 101 -8.98 -9.90 13.26
CA LEU A 101 -7.86 -9.12 12.72
C LEU A 101 -7.51 -9.56 11.29
N ASP A 102 -7.40 -10.87 11.06
CA ASP A 102 -7.15 -11.46 9.75
C ASP A 102 -8.22 -11.03 8.74
N SER A 103 -9.49 -11.11 9.13
CA SER A 103 -10.61 -10.66 8.28
C SER A 103 -10.54 -9.16 7.95
N ARG A 104 -10.06 -8.32 8.88
CA ARG A 104 -9.91 -6.87 8.66
C ARG A 104 -8.74 -6.53 7.74
N ILE A 105 -7.62 -7.25 7.87
CA ILE A 105 -6.48 -7.15 6.95
C ILE A 105 -6.90 -7.62 5.55
N ILE A 106 -7.69 -8.71 5.46
CA ILE A 106 -8.25 -9.19 4.18
C ILE A 106 -9.17 -8.15 3.55
N ASP A 107 -10.09 -7.54 4.31
CA ASP A 107 -10.98 -6.48 3.81
C ASP A 107 -10.19 -5.27 3.27
N THR A 108 -9.16 -4.84 4.02
CA THR A 108 -8.23 -3.78 3.59
C THR A 108 -7.54 -4.15 2.28
N ARG A 109 -7.07 -5.39 2.15
CA ARG A 109 -6.43 -5.90 0.93
C ARG A 109 -7.37 -5.92 -0.26
N VAL A 110 -8.61 -6.39 -0.08
CA VAL A 110 -9.61 -6.43 -1.16
C VAL A 110 -9.90 -5.03 -1.67
N LYS A 111 -10.18 -4.08 -0.77
CA LYS A 111 -10.45 -2.68 -1.16
C LYS A 111 -9.25 -2.03 -1.83
N PHE A 112 -8.03 -2.36 -1.39
CA PHE A 112 -6.81 -1.90 -2.06
C PHE A 112 -6.70 -2.46 -3.49
N LEU A 113 -6.97 -3.75 -3.70
CA LEU A 113 -6.96 -4.35 -5.03
C LEU A 113 -8.04 -3.74 -5.93
N ASP A 114 -9.25 -3.50 -5.40
CA ASP A 114 -10.30 -2.80 -6.14
C ASP A 114 -9.87 -1.38 -6.57
N PHE A 115 -9.12 -0.67 -5.70
CA PHE A 115 -8.51 0.62 -6.04
C PHE A 115 -7.46 0.49 -7.15
N VAL A 116 -6.58 -0.50 -7.07
CA VAL A 116 -5.54 -0.75 -8.10
C VAL A 116 -6.20 -1.07 -9.45
N ASP A 117 -7.18 -1.97 -9.48
CA ASP A 117 -7.93 -2.32 -10.70
C ASP A 117 -8.62 -1.09 -11.31
N PHE A 118 -9.19 -0.23 -10.46
CA PHE A 118 -9.77 1.05 -10.90
C PHE A 118 -8.70 1.94 -11.54
N VAL A 119 -7.57 2.15 -10.86
CA VAL A 119 -6.47 2.97 -11.38
C VAL A 119 -5.99 2.42 -12.73
N GLU A 120 -5.72 1.13 -12.83
CA GLU A 120 -5.23 0.49 -14.05
C GLU A 120 -6.20 0.66 -15.24
N THR A 121 -7.50 0.63 -14.97
CA THR A 121 -8.54 0.81 -16.00
C THR A 121 -8.49 2.21 -16.62
N PHE A 122 -8.15 3.23 -15.83
CA PHE A 122 -8.19 4.63 -16.26
C PHE A 122 -6.82 5.28 -16.49
N ARG A 123 -5.74 4.54 -16.23
CA ARG A 123 -4.37 5.03 -16.34
C ARG A 123 -3.97 5.25 -17.81
N PHE A 124 -3.74 6.50 -18.20
CA PHE A 124 -3.23 6.84 -19.54
C PHE A 124 -1.72 6.59 -19.71
N CYS A 125 -0.94 6.79 -18.65
CA CYS A 125 0.52 6.59 -18.66
C CYS A 125 0.87 5.14 -18.31
N LYS A 126 1.42 4.38 -19.26
CA LYS A 126 1.87 3.00 -19.02
C LYS A 126 3.32 2.90 -18.50
N GLU A 127 4.03 4.01 -18.39
CA GLU A 127 5.45 4.03 -17.98
C GLU A 127 5.57 4.20 -16.47
N GLU A 128 5.38 3.11 -15.72
CA GLU A 128 5.45 3.07 -14.24
C GLU A 128 6.74 3.70 -13.67
N ILE A 129 7.86 3.57 -14.38
CA ILE A 129 9.17 4.12 -14.00
C ILE A 129 9.16 5.66 -13.95
N ASN A 130 8.50 6.32 -14.91
CA ASN A 130 8.40 7.79 -14.90
C ASN A 130 7.48 8.28 -13.78
N CYS A 131 6.46 7.49 -13.43
CA CYS A 131 5.58 7.74 -12.29
C CYS A 131 6.36 7.65 -10.97
N LEU A 132 7.18 6.60 -10.84
CA LEU A 132 8.03 6.33 -9.67
C LEU A 132 9.06 7.45 -9.44
N ASN A 133 9.62 8.02 -10.51
CA ASN A 133 10.59 9.10 -10.40
C ASN A 133 9.99 10.34 -9.71
N ASN A 134 8.73 10.69 -10.01
CA ASN A 134 8.06 11.83 -9.37
C ASN A 134 8.01 11.70 -7.84
N ILE A 135 7.82 10.48 -7.32
CA ILE A 135 7.81 10.18 -5.87
C ILE A 135 9.20 10.38 -5.27
N LEU A 136 10.21 9.81 -5.92
CA LEU A 136 11.58 9.79 -5.40
C LEU A 136 12.27 11.16 -5.53
N THR A 137 11.68 12.07 -6.31
CA THR A 137 12.10 13.47 -6.37
C THR A 137 11.37 14.40 -5.40
N ASP A 138 10.32 13.93 -4.71
CA ASP A 138 9.61 14.74 -3.71
C ASP A 138 10.53 15.03 -2.51
N PRO A 139 10.80 16.31 -2.18
CA PRO A 139 11.72 16.66 -1.10
C PRO A 139 11.16 16.35 0.31
N THR A 140 9.87 16.07 0.44
CA THR A 140 9.22 15.73 1.70
C THR A 140 9.29 14.24 2.02
N ILE A 141 9.72 13.43 1.05
CA ILE A 141 9.77 11.97 1.14
C ILE A 141 11.19 11.51 1.48
N ASP A 142 11.32 10.63 2.48
CA ASP A 142 12.57 9.89 2.69
C ASP A 142 12.72 8.80 1.60
N VAL A 143 13.40 9.19 0.53
CA VAL A 143 13.69 8.35 -0.63
C VAL A 143 14.42 7.06 -0.25
N ASN A 144 15.30 7.10 0.76
CA ASN A 144 16.06 5.92 1.17
C ASN A 144 15.12 4.92 1.86
N TRP A 145 14.26 5.42 2.75
CA TRP A 145 13.27 4.59 3.42
C TRP A 145 12.29 3.96 2.43
N ILE A 146 11.71 4.75 1.50
CA ILE A 146 10.78 4.22 0.49
C ILE A 146 11.47 3.18 -0.41
N SER A 147 12.69 3.48 -0.87
CA SER A 147 13.43 2.57 -1.75
C SER A 147 13.71 1.23 -1.06
N ASN A 148 14.18 1.26 0.20
CA ASN A 148 14.41 0.05 0.98
C ASN A 148 13.10 -0.72 1.20
N TRP A 149 12.04 -0.04 1.60
CA TRP A 149 10.73 -0.66 1.80
C TRP A 149 10.22 -1.34 0.53
N LEU A 150 10.34 -0.69 -0.64
CA LEU A 150 9.94 -1.27 -1.91
C LEU A 150 10.78 -2.50 -2.26
N LEU A 151 12.09 -2.46 -2.03
CA LEU A 151 12.99 -3.60 -2.28
C LEU A 151 12.71 -4.79 -1.36
N GLU A 152 12.28 -4.54 -0.12
CA GLU A 152 11.90 -5.57 0.86
C GLU A 152 10.59 -6.26 0.48
N ASN A 153 9.64 -5.51 -0.10
CA ASN A 153 8.28 -5.99 -0.34
C ASN A 153 7.99 -6.37 -1.80
N SER A 154 8.86 -6.05 -2.75
CA SER A 154 8.70 -6.39 -4.18
C SER A 154 9.01 -7.86 -4.48
N THR A 155 8.34 -8.40 -5.51
CA THR A 155 8.67 -9.73 -6.05
C THR A 155 10.10 -9.76 -6.61
N ILE A 156 10.71 -10.95 -6.67
CA ILE A 156 12.11 -11.14 -7.13
C ILE A 156 12.34 -10.53 -8.53
N MET A 157 11.34 -10.62 -9.41
CA MET A 157 11.40 -10.08 -10.76
C MET A 157 11.43 -8.55 -10.76
N TYR A 158 10.51 -7.91 -10.02
CA TYR A 158 10.45 -6.46 -9.89
C TYR A 158 11.66 -5.89 -9.13
N LYS A 159 12.16 -6.62 -8.15
CA LYS A 159 13.29 -6.19 -7.31
C LYS A 159 14.54 -5.88 -8.14
N LYS A 160 14.86 -6.71 -9.14
CA LYS A 160 16.02 -6.47 -10.03
C LYS A 160 15.84 -5.23 -10.90
N GLN A 161 14.64 -5.02 -11.44
CA GLN A 161 14.33 -3.84 -12.25
C GLN A 161 14.40 -2.56 -11.40
N LEU A 162 13.85 -2.62 -10.19
CA LEU A 162 13.88 -1.52 -9.22
C LEU A 162 15.32 -1.20 -8.78
N GLN A 163 16.14 -2.21 -8.47
CA GLN A 163 17.56 -2.01 -8.14
C GLN A 163 18.31 -1.30 -9.26
N ASN A 164 18.19 -1.78 -10.50
CA ASN A 164 18.85 -1.15 -11.65
C ASN A 164 18.39 0.31 -11.83
N PHE A 165 17.10 0.59 -11.65
CA PHE A 165 16.57 1.95 -11.74
C PHE A 165 17.14 2.87 -10.65
N LEU A 166 17.13 2.42 -9.39
CA LEU A 166 17.66 3.19 -8.26
C LEU A 166 19.17 3.45 -8.39
N GLU A 167 19.94 2.47 -8.88
CA GLU A 167 21.38 2.63 -9.15
C GLU A 167 21.65 3.61 -10.30
N THR A 168 20.75 3.70 -11.28
CA THR A 168 20.93 4.57 -12.46
C THR A 168 20.54 6.02 -12.15
N GLU A 169 19.37 6.23 -11.53
CA GLU A 169 18.82 7.57 -11.28
C GLU A 169 19.30 8.16 -9.95
N PHE A 170 19.67 7.32 -8.97
CA PHE A 170 20.11 7.74 -7.64
C PHE A 170 21.46 7.09 -7.22
N PRO A 171 22.54 7.21 -8.03
CA PRO A 171 23.79 6.46 -7.87
C PRO A 171 24.60 6.76 -6.59
N ARG A 172 24.25 7.82 -5.84
CA ARG A 172 24.91 8.18 -4.58
C ARG A 172 24.18 7.67 -3.33
N ARG A 173 23.13 6.86 -3.49
CA ARG A 173 22.17 6.51 -2.42
C ARG A 173 22.01 5.00 -2.18
N VAL A 174 22.80 4.16 -2.86
CA VAL A 174 22.91 2.71 -2.63
C VAL A 174 24.19 2.41 -1.87
#